data_AF-A0A9Q3W258-F1
#
_entry.id   AF-A0A9Q3W258-F1
#
_cell.length_a   1.000
_cell.length_b   1.000
_cell.length_c   1.000
_cell.angle_alpha   90.00
_cell.angle_beta   90.00
_cell.angle_gamma   90.00
#
_symmetry.space_group_name_H-M   'P 1'
#
loop_
_entity.id
_entity.type
_entity.pdbx_description
1 polymer ?
#
loop_
_entity_poly.entity_id
_entity_poly.type
_entity_poly.pdbx_seq_one_letter_code
_entity_poly.pdbx_strand_id
1 'polypeptide(L)'
;MTVVKVGYAGITDDHCPHLIRWKSTDDTWLRHSMMLADEEQADGGQESVKGLMISGWLFSDEAPATIAHHLARISTLRHPKAGRCYLRWADRRVLEWMWPSFSSCQRRRLLGPINAWYTLNRRGGLIEYQTPKEEREPEEHFLPPLTMEQWRRAEQGQLVQTLLRGWAGGNTEALPEDYLLQAGNAIQGALTLDLSRQRDVLLLAGYTLQVHPRLAEHPSVIEVVQRSRKTGVPLQAALQEIEDPSGWERIRKELSEHAPRQGAAIDRRESAT
;
A
#
# COMPACT_ATOMS: atom_id res chain seq x y z
N MET A 1 -8.25 -11.61 -29.55
CA MET A 1 -7.76 -10.73 -28.47
C MET A 1 -7.86 -9.29 -28.97
N THR A 2 -8.32 -8.35 -28.14
CA THR A 2 -8.28 -6.90 -28.45
C THR A 2 -7.41 -6.23 -27.40
N VAL A 3 -6.52 -5.32 -27.80
CA VAL A 3 -5.66 -4.59 -26.86
C VAL A 3 -5.96 -3.10 -26.99
N VAL A 4 -6.15 -2.40 -25.87
CA VAL A 4 -6.44 -0.97 -25.80
C VAL A 4 -5.52 -0.30 -24.79
N LYS A 5 -4.71 0.65 -25.25
CA LYS A 5 -3.80 1.44 -24.41
C LYS A 5 -4.59 2.39 -23.51
N VAL A 6 -4.28 2.43 -22.22
CA VAL A 6 -4.76 3.49 -21.32
C VAL A 6 -3.86 4.71 -21.51
N GLY A 7 -4.31 5.65 -22.35
CA GLY A 7 -3.51 6.81 -22.75
C GLY A 7 -3.39 7.85 -21.63
N TYR A 8 -2.16 8.12 -21.18
CA TYR A 8 -1.86 9.13 -20.17
C TYR A 8 -0.94 10.23 -20.74
N ALA A 9 -1.20 11.48 -20.38
CA ALA A 9 -0.36 12.61 -20.83
C ALA A 9 0.97 12.64 -20.05
N GLY A 10 2.09 12.55 -20.79
CA GLY A 10 3.45 12.61 -20.21
C GLY A 10 4.03 11.28 -19.75
N ILE A 11 3.48 10.15 -20.19
CA ILE A 11 4.01 8.79 -19.91
C ILE A 11 4.46 8.15 -21.21
N THR A 12 5.59 7.43 -21.17
CA THR A 12 6.11 6.64 -22.29
C THR A 12 5.23 5.40 -22.54
N ASP A 13 5.24 4.90 -23.79
CA ASP A 13 4.45 3.75 -24.20
C ASP A 13 4.77 2.49 -23.37
N ASP A 14 6.04 2.27 -23.04
CA ASP A 14 6.54 1.16 -22.21
C ASP A 14 6.05 1.20 -20.75
N HIS A 15 5.42 2.29 -20.33
CA HIS A 15 4.87 2.50 -18.98
C HIS A 15 3.36 2.76 -18.98
N CYS A 16 2.71 2.67 -20.15
CA CYS A 16 1.26 2.74 -20.25
C CYS A 16 0.65 1.35 -20.00
N PRO A 17 -0.31 1.19 -19.06
CA PRO A 17 -1.03 -0.05 -18.89
C PRO A 17 -1.99 -0.26 -20.07
N HIS A 18 -2.25 -1.53 -20.38
CA HIS A 18 -3.05 -1.94 -21.53
C HIS A 18 -4.20 -2.84 -21.08
N LEU A 19 -5.40 -2.54 -21.55
CA LEU A 19 -6.56 -3.40 -21.36
C LEU A 19 -6.60 -4.43 -22.48
N ILE A 20 -6.51 -5.70 -22.11
CA ILE A 20 -6.72 -6.83 -23.01
C ILE A 20 -8.20 -7.25 -22.89
N ARG A 21 -8.88 -7.54 -24.01
CA ARG A 21 -10.23 -8.14 -24.05
C ARG A 21 -10.15 -9.62 -24.46
N TRP A 22 -10.84 -10.42 -23.66
CA TRP A 22 -10.89 -11.88 -23.61
C TRP A 22 -12.36 -12.28 -23.83
N LYS A 23 -12.64 -13.52 -24.23
CA LYS A 23 -14.01 -14.08 -24.19
C LYS A 23 -14.07 -15.08 -23.03
N SER A 24 -15.15 -15.08 -22.27
CA SER A 24 -15.27 -15.81 -20.98
C SER A 24 -15.28 -17.34 -21.06
N THR A 25 -15.17 -17.91 -22.27
CA THR A 25 -15.17 -19.36 -22.53
C THR A 25 -13.78 -20.00 -22.48
N ASP A 26 -12.74 -19.24 -22.14
CA ASP A 26 -11.35 -19.68 -22.09
C ASP A 26 -10.71 -19.18 -20.78
N ASP A 27 -10.70 -20.04 -19.75
CA ASP A 27 -10.12 -19.74 -18.45
C ASP A 27 -8.61 -20.04 -18.39
N THR A 28 -8.05 -20.70 -19.41
CA THR A 28 -6.62 -21.02 -19.56
C THR A 28 -5.77 -19.77 -19.39
N TRP A 29 -6.09 -18.71 -20.15
CA TRP A 29 -5.35 -17.45 -20.08
C TRP A 29 -5.56 -16.74 -18.75
N LEU A 30 -6.76 -16.80 -18.16
CA LEU A 30 -7.04 -16.20 -16.85
C LEU A 30 -6.13 -16.84 -15.79
N ARG A 31 -6.09 -18.17 -15.72
CA ARG A 31 -5.20 -18.94 -14.85
C ARG A 31 -3.72 -18.57 -15.06
N HIS A 32 -3.25 -18.55 -16.31
CA HIS A 32 -1.87 -18.14 -16.60
C HIS A 32 -1.56 -16.72 -16.13
N SER A 33 -2.47 -15.76 -16.33
CA SER A 33 -2.27 -14.38 -15.85
C SER A 33 -2.29 -14.27 -14.32
N MET A 34 -3.04 -15.14 -13.62
CA MET A 34 -3.02 -15.22 -12.15
C MET A 34 -1.71 -15.83 -11.63
N MET A 35 -1.20 -16.88 -12.29
CA MET A 35 0.11 -17.47 -11.96
C MET A 35 1.24 -16.45 -12.15
N LEU A 36 1.31 -15.81 -13.32
CA LEU A 36 2.30 -14.75 -13.60
C LEU A 36 2.20 -13.59 -12.60
N ALA A 37 0.99 -13.19 -12.21
CA ALA A 37 0.80 -12.14 -11.21
C ALA A 37 1.40 -12.50 -9.84
N ASP A 38 1.39 -13.79 -9.46
CA ASP A 38 1.95 -14.24 -8.18
C ASP A 38 3.47 -14.47 -8.27
N GLU A 39 3.95 -15.04 -9.39
CA GLU A 39 5.38 -15.15 -9.72
C GLU A 39 6.09 -13.78 -9.71
N GLU A 40 5.43 -12.72 -10.22
CA GLU A 40 5.90 -11.33 -10.20
C GLU A 40 6.19 -10.76 -8.80
N GLN A 41 5.55 -11.29 -7.75
CA GLN A 41 5.69 -10.80 -6.37
C GLN A 41 6.46 -11.74 -5.45
N ALA A 42 6.78 -12.96 -5.89
CA ALA A 42 7.60 -13.92 -5.16
C ALA A 42 9.08 -13.48 -5.06
N ASP A 43 9.61 -12.78 -6.07
CA ASP A 43 10.97 -12.21 -6.05
C ASP A 43 10.92 -10.68 -5.94
N GLY A 44 11.06 -10.19 -4.70
CA GLY A 44 11.13 -8.76 -4.41
C GLY A 44 12.33 -8.04 -5.06
N GLY A 45 13.41 -8.76 -5.40
CA GLY A 45 14.53 -8.24 -6.17
C GLY A 45 14.10 -7.93 -7.61
N GLN A 46 13.45 -8.88 -8.28
CA GLN A 46 12.90 -8.69 -9.63
C GLN A 46 11.82 -7.60 -9.64
N GLU A 47 10.93 -7.57 -8.64
CA GLU A 47 9.89 -6.53 -8.48
C GLU A 47 10.48 -5.11 -8.35
N SER A 48 11.71 -4.99 -7.85
CA SER A 48 12.41 -3.69 -7.76
C SER A 48 12.93 -3.17 -9.10
N VAL A 49 13.20 -4.07 -10.06
CA VAL A 49 13.75 -3.76 -11.39
C VAL A 49 12.66 -3.69 -12.45
N LYS A 50 11.73 -4.65 -12.44
CA LYS A 50 10.67 -4.83 -13.46
C LYS A 50 9.32 -4.22 -13.05
N GLY A 51 9.08 -4.03 -11.75
CA GLY A 51 7.75 -3.72 -11.24
C GLY A 51 6.83 -4.95 -11.24
N LEU A 52 5.54 -4.72 -11.50
CA LEU A 52 4.50 -5.74 -11.66
C LEU A 52 3.79 -5.42 -12.99
N MET A 53 3.64 -6.39 -13.89
CA MET A 53 2.97 -6.19 -15.18
C MET A 53 1.48 -6.51 -15.10
N ILE A 54 1.08 -7.47 -14.24
CA ILE A 54 -0.33 -7.83 -14.08
C ILE A 54 -1.01 -6.91 -13.04
N SER A 55 -1.73 -5.92 -13.58
CA SER A 55 -2.61 -4.98 -12.85
C SER A 55 -3.82 -5.62 -12.16
N GLY A 56 -4.19 -6.84 -12.54
CA GLY A 56 -5.44 -7.51 -12.14
C GLY A 56 -6.49 -7.58 -13.25
N TRP A 57 -7.72 -7.92 -12.87
CA TRP A 57 -8.79 -8.36 -13.79
C TRP A 57 -10.04 -7.50 -13.62
N LEU A 58 -10.56 -6.96 -14.74
CA LEU A 58 -11.70 -6.06 -14.77
C LEU A 58 -12.93 -6.75 -15.33
N PHE A 59 -14.06 -6.61 -14.64
CA PHE A 59 -15.38 -7.04 -15.10
C PHE A 59 -16.24 -5.81 -15.36
N SER A 60 -16.78 -5.71 -16.56
CA SER A 60 -17.67 -4.63 -16.99
C SER A 60 -18.46 -5.03 -18.24
N ASP A 61 -19.66 -4.48 -18.36
CA ASP A 61 -20.51 -4.57 -19.55
C ASP A 61 -20.09 -3.58 -20.66
N GLU A 62 -19.23 -2.60 -20.33
CA GLU A 62 -18.78 -1.54 -21.22
C GLU A 62 -17.68 -1.95 -22.21
N ALA A 63 -17.50 -1.14 -23.25
CA ALA A 63 -16.41 -1.33 -24.21
C ALA A 63 -15.03 -1.05 -23.56
N PRO A 64 -13.96 -1.79 -23.89
CA PRO A 64 -12.62 -1.53 -23.35
C PRO A 64 -12.10 -0.11 -23.63
N ALA A 65 -12.59 0.56 -24.69
CA ALA A 65 -12.31 1.97 -24.95
C ALA A 65 -12.92 2.90 -23.88
N THR A 66 -14.16 2.63 -23.44
CA THR A 66 -14.80 3.34 -22.32
C THR A 66 -13.99 3.18 -21.04
N ILE A 67 -13.55 1.95 -20.72
CA ILE A 67 -12.75 1.66 -19.52
C ILE A 67 -11.37 2.34 -19.61
N ALA A 68 -10.70 2.28 -20.77
CA ALA A 68 -9.42 2.94 -20.96
C ALA A 68 -9.52 4.47 -20.84
N HIS A 69 -10.56 5.08 -21.41
CA HIS A 69 -10.82 6.52 -21.25
C HIS A 69 -11.12 6.90 -19.79
N HIS A 70 -11.89 6.07 -19.08
CA HIS A 70 -12.18 6.29 -17.66
C HIS A 70 -10.91 6.24 -16.82
N LEU A 71 -10.12 5.17 -16.94
CA LEU A 71 -8.83 5.01 -16.25
C LEU A 71 -7.84 6.13 -16.58
N ALA A 72 -7.75 6.55 -17.86
CA ALA A 72 -6.97 7.69 -18.32
C ALA A 72 -7.29 8.97 -17.54
N ARG A 73 -8.59 9.24 -17.38
CA ARG A 73 -9.15 10.43 -16.73
C ARG A 73 -8.94 10.42 -15.22
N ILE A 74 -9.31 9.35 -14.50
CA ILE A 74 -9.25 9.32 -13.02
C ILE A 74 -7.82 9.27 -12.44
N SER A 75 -6.83 8.83 -13.21
CA SER A 75 -5.42 8.89 -12.80
C SER A 75 -4.81 10.28 -12.93
N THR A 76 -5.40 11.16 -13.74
CA THR A 76 -4.87 12.50 -14.01
C THR A 76 -5.49 13.49 -13.02
N LEU A 77 -4.76 13.82 -11.96
CA LEU A 77 -5.26 14.59 -10.82
C LEU A 77 -4.54 15.93 -10.66
N ARG A 78 -5.02 16.76 -9.73
CA ARG A 78 -4.39 18.04 -9.38
C ARG A 78 -3.93 18.01 -7.92
N HIS A 79 -2.62 17.92 -7.70
CA HIS A 79 -2.01 18.10 -6.38
C HIS A 79 -2.00 19.60 -6.03
N PRO A 80 -2.42 20.03 -4.81
CA PRO A 80 -2.50 21.44 -4.46
C PRO A 80 -1.19 22.23 -4.61
N LYS A 81 -0.03 21.59 -4.42
CA LYS A 81 1.29 22.24 -4.51
C LYS A 81 2.02 22.03 -5.85
N ALA A 82 1.78 20.90 -6.52
CA ALA A 82 2.54 20.49 -7.71
C ALA A 82 1.77 20.62 -9.05
N GLY A 83 0.50 21.05 -9.02
CA GLY A 83 -0.30 21.15 -10.24
C GLY A 83 -0.79 19.79 -10.73
N ARG A 84 -0.73 19.53 -12.04
CA ARG A 84 -1.19 18.25 -12.61
C ARG A 84 -0.21 17.13 -12.26
N CYS A 85 -0.73 16.05 -11.71
CA CYS A 85 0.02 14.84 -11.33
C CYS A 85 -0.69 13.58 -11.82
N TYR A 86 -0.01 12.44 -11.71
CA TYR A 86 -0.48 11.15 -12.18
C TYR A 86 -0.41 10.10 -11.07
N LEU A 87 -1.52 9.42 -10.80
CA LEU A 87 -1.58 8.28 -9.87
C LEU A 87 -1.86 6.97 -10.60
N ARG A 88 -0.97 5.99 -10.37
CA ARG A 88 -0.92 4.68 -11.04
C ARG A 88 -1.97 3.73 -10.47
N TRP A 89 -3.25 4.00 -10.69
CA TRP A 89 -4.35 3.12 -10.24
C TRP A 89 -4.27 1.70 -10.82
N ALA A 90 -3.64 1.52 -11.99
CA ALA A 90 -3.35 0.21 -12.57
C ALA A 90 -2.21 -0.54 -11.87
N ASP A 91 -1.44 0.09 -10.97
CA ASP A 91 -0.52 -0.63 -10.09
C ASP A 91 -1.30 -1.13 -8.88
N ARG A 92 -1.48 -2.45 -8.77
CA ARG A 92 -2.25 -3.07 -7.70
C ARG A 92 -1.77 -2.65 -6.30
N ARG A 93 -0.45 -2.42 -6.12
CA ARG A 93 0.17 -1.90 -4.88
C ARG A 93 -0.30 -0.49 -4.49
N VAL A 94 -0.62 0.34 -5.48
CA VAL A 94 -1.10 1.74 -5.29
C VAL A 94 -2.60 1.75 -5.01
N LEU A 95 -3.37 0.94 -5.74
CA LEU A 95 -4.80 0.77 -5.50
C LEU A 95 -5.06 0.17 -4.11
N GLU A 96 -4.41 -0.94 -3.78
CA GLU A 96 -4.38 -1.61 -2.47
C GLU A 96 -4.08 -0.63 -1.33
N TRP A 97 -2.97 0.12 -1.46
CA TRP A 97 -2.55 1.07 -0.43
C TRP A 97 -3.54 2.23 -0.24
N MET A 98 -4.14 2.75 -1.31
CA MET A 98 -5.02 3.92 -1.25
C MET A 98 -6.49 3.60 -0.93
N TRP A 99 -7.00 2.43 -1.34
CA TRP A 99 -8.41 2.05 -1.22
C TRP A 99 -9.02 2.20 0.18
N PRO A 100 -8.33 1.84 1.29
CA PRO A 100 -8.84 2.05 2.65
C PRO A 100 -9.14 3.52 2.97
N SER A 101 -8.40 4.46 2.39
CA SER A 101 -8.54 5.91 2.66
C SER A 101 -9.66 6.61 1.89
N PHE A 102 -10.30 5.95 0.93
CA PHE A 102 -11.37 6.52 0.11
C PHE A 102 -12.76 6.35 0.73
N SER A 103 -13.59 7.40 0.61
CA SER A 103 -15.02 7.32 0.93
C SER A 103 -15.77 6.41 -0.06
N SER A 104 -16.99 5.97 0.27
CA SER A 104 -17.85 5.19 -0.64
C SER A 104 -18.07 5.89 -1.98
N CYS A 105 -18.19 7.24 -1.98
CA CYS A 105 -18.29 8.05 -3.20
C CYS A 105 -16.98 8.02 -4.01
N GLN A 106 -15.80 8.21 -3.38
CA GLN A 106 -14.52 8.12 -4.07
C GLN A 106 -14.27 6.71 -4.65
N ARG A 107 -14.58 5.65 -3.90
CA ARG A 107 -14.50 4.25 -4.38
C ARG A 107 -15.41 4.02 -5.60
N ARG A 108 -16.65 4.49 -5.54
CA ARG A 108 -17.63 4.43 -6.64
C ARG A 108 -17.16 5.19 -7.88
N ARG A 109 -16.63 6.40 -7.71
CA ARG A 109 -16.11 7.23 -8.82
C ARG A 109 -14.77 6.73 -9.38
N LEU A 110 -13.96 6.03 -8.59
CA LEU A 110 -12.75 5.34 -9.06
C LEU A 110 -13.13 4.18 -9.98
N LEU A 111 -14.04 3.30 -9.57
CA LEU A 111 -14.46 2.17 -10.42
C LEU A 111 -15.29 2.64 -11.64
N GLY A 112 -16.27 3.52 -11.44
CA GLY A 112 -17.08 4.11 -12.50
C GLY A 112 -17.80 3.04 -13.35
N PRO A 113 -17.45 2.85 -14.64
CA PRO A 113 -18.00 1.78 -15.48
C PRO A 113 -17.51 0.36 -15.10
N ILE A 114 -16.57 0.21 -14.17
CA ILE A 114 -16.07 -1.10 -13.73
C ILE A 114 -17.02 -1.68 -12.66
N ASN A 115 -17.61 -2.83 -12.94
CA ASN A 115 -18.54 -3.52 -12.02
C ASN A 115 -17.74 -4.13 -10.85
N ALA A 116 -16.65 -4.81 -11.17
CA ALA A 116 -15.68 -5.36 -10.21
C ALA A 116 -14.25 -5.35 -10.77
N TRP A 117 -13.27 -5.07 -9.91
CA TRP A 117 -11.82 -5.15 -10.19
C TRP A 117 -11.18 -6.10 -9.19
N TYR A 118 -10.63 -7.22 -9.66
CA TYR A 118 -9.89 -8.17 -8.82
C TYR A 118 -8.38 -7.95 -8.94
N THR A 119 -7.63 -8.07 -7.84
CA THR A 119 -6.16 -7.96 -7.81
C THR A 119 -5.55 -8.96 -6.83
N LEU A 120 -4.28 -9.34 -7.03
CA LEU A 120 -3.53 -10.04 -5.98
C LEU A 120 -2.89 -9.04 -5.02
N ASN A 121 -3.09 -9.30 -3.73
CA ASN A 121 -2.44 -8.59 -2.64
C ASN A 121 -1.05 -9.18 -2.33
N ARG A 122 -0.28 -8.56 -1.43
CA ARG A 122 1.08 -9.00 -1.07
C ARG A 122 1.19 -10.38 -0.42
N ARG A 123 0.08 -11.05 -0.09
CA ARG A 123 0.01 -12.41 0.48
C ARG A 123 -0.48 -13.45 -0.56
N GLY A 124 -0.54 -13.09 -1.84
CA GLY A 124 -1.16 -13.91 -2.90
C GLY A 124 -2.69 -13.95 -2.84
N GLY A 125 -3.31 -13.25 -1.88
CA GLY A 125 -4.76 -13.25 -1.69
C GLY A 125 -5.47 -12.38 -2.73
N LEU A 126 -6.53 -12.92 -3.34
CA LEU A 126 -7.39 -12.19 -4.27
C LEU A 126 -8.25 -11.16 -3.52
N ILE A 127 -8.03 -9.87 -3.77
CA ILE A 127 -8.90 -8.78 -3.31
C ILE A 127 -9.84 -8.38 -4.43
N GLU A 128 -11.12 -8.18 -4.09
CA GLU A 128 -12.14 -7.62 -4.98
C GLU A 128 -12.48 -6.18 -4.58
N TYR A 129 -12.51 -5.29 -5.58
CA TYR A 129 -13.05 -3.94 -5.48
C TYR A 129 -14.36 -3.86 -6.27
N GLN A 130 -15.50 -3.88 -5.57
CA GLN A 130 -16.83 -3.71 -6.17
C GLN A 130 -17.33 -2.26 -6.06
N THR A 131 -18.17 -1.87 -7.02
CA THR A 131 -18.98 -0.66 -6.94
C THR A 131 -20.13 -0.84 -5.93
N PRO A 132 -20.26 0.02 -4.88
CA PRO A 132 -21.36 -0.08 -3.93
C PRO A 132 -22.73 0.07 -4.60
N LYS A 133 -23.68 -0.81 -4.27
CA LYS A 133 -25.01 -0.93 -4.92
C LYS A 133 -26.04 0.15 -4.56
N GLU A 134 -25.64 1.14 -3.76
CA GLU A 134 -26.45 2.28 -3.35
C GLU A 134 -26.87 3.15 -4.56
N GLU A 135 -27.95 3.91 -4.39
CA GLU A 135 -28.63 4.64 -5.48
C GLU A 135 -27.72 5.60 -6.27
N ARG A 136 -28.05 5.81 -7.55
CA ARG A 136 -27.26 6.62 -8.48
C ARG A 136 -27.36 8.12 -8.16
N GLU A 137 -26.40 8.60 -7.37
CA GLU A 137 -25.97 10.00 -7.39
C GLU A 137 -25.72 10.49 -8.84
N PRO A 138 -25.92 11.79 -9.15
CA PRO A 138 -25.82 12.32 -10.51
C PRO A 138 -24.50 12.03 -11.26
N GLU A 139 -24.62 11.97 -12.58
CA GLU A 139 -23.52 11.66 -13.51
C GLU A 139 -22.45 12.76 -13.61
N GLU A 140 -21.18 12.34 -13.72
CA GLU A 140 -20.00 13.15 -14.12
C GLU A 140 -18.90 12.19 -14.90
N HIS A 141 -18.69 11.38 -13.75
CA HIS A 141 -17.61 10.41 -13.43
C HIS A 141 -16.30 10.96 -12.81
N PHE A 142 -16.17 12.23 -12.42
CA PHE A 142 -14.88 12.71 -11.87
C PHE A 142 -14.62 12.10 -10.47
N LEU A 143 -13.37 11.70 -10.23
CA LEU A 143 -12.91 11.31 -8.90
C LEU A 143 -12.81 12.58 -8.04
N PRO A 144 -13.53 12.67 -6.88
CA PRO A 144 -13.46 13.83 -6.02
C PRO A 144 -12.01 14.14 -5.59
N PRO A 145 -11.59 15.42 -5.54
CA PRO A 145 -10.23 15.81 -5.22
C PRO A 145 -9.71 15.15 -3.94
N LEU A 146 -8.50 14.60 -3.99
CA LEU A 146 -7.92 13.91 -2.83
C LEU A 146 -7.62 14.91 -1.70
N THR A 147 -7.91 14.51 -0.47
CA THR A 147 -7.61 15.31 0.73
C THR A 147 -6.10 15.43 0.95
N MET A 148 -5.66 16.39 1.78
CA MET A 148 -4.23 16.53 2.13
C MET A 148 -3.67 15.26 2.79
N GLU A 149 -4.50 14.53 3.55
CA GLU A 149 -4.11 13.23 4.12
C GLU A 149 -4.01 12.14 3.05
N GLN A 150 -4.93 12.09 2.09
CA GLN A 150 -4.84 11.16 0.96
C GLN A 150 -3.61 11.45 0.08
N TRP A 151 -3.21 12.72 -0.07
CA TRP A 151 -1.94 13.08 -0.72
C TRP A 151 -0.72 12.61 0.09
N ARG A 152 -0.66 12.91 1.39
CA ARG A 152 0.39 12.40 2.31
C ARG A 152 0.51 10.88 2.25
N ARG A 153 -0.64 10.18 2.21
CA ARG A 153 -0.70 8.72 2.06
C ARG A 153 -0.13 8.27 0.72
N ALA A 154 -0.52 8.91 -0.39
CA ALA A 154 0.00 8.58 -1.72
C ALA A 154 1.54 8.78 -1.80
N GLU A 155 2.06 9.87 -1.24
CA GLU A 155 3.51 10.15 -1.13
C GLU A 155 4.26 9.07 -0.33
N GLN A 156 3.66 8.56 0.75
CA GLN A 156 4.22 7.46 1.56
C GLN A 156 4.19 6.09 0.86
N GLY A 157 3.41 5.92 -0.23
CA GLY A 157 3.19 4.62 -0.87
C GLY A 157 4.45 3.93 -1.39
N GLN A 158 5.44 4.70 -1.90
CA GLN A 158 6.72 4.13 -2.34
C GLN A 158 7.53 3.54 -1.18
N LEU A 159 7.51 4.19 -0.02
CA LEU A 159 8.21 3.73 1.18
C LEU A 159 7.55 2.47 1.75
N VAL A 160 6.23 2.50 1.94
CA VAL A 160 5.45 1.34 2.43
C VAL A 160 5.64 0.12 1.54
N GLN A 161 5.52 0.28 0.21
CA GLN A 161 5.67 -0.85 -0.72
C GLN A 161 7.13 -1.30 -0.89
N THR A 162 8.12 -0.48 -0.54
CA THR A 162 9.53 -0.89 -0.49
C THR A 162 9.86 -1.63 0.81
N LEU A 163 9.27 -1.23 1.93
CA LEU A 163 9.36 -1.95 3.21
C LEU A 163 8.74 -3.35 3.10
N LEU A 164 7.54 -3.48 2.55
CA LEU A 164 6.85 -4.77 2.37
C LEU A 164 7.58 -5.71 1.41
N ARG A 165 8.16 -5.17 0.33
CA ARG A 165 9.06 -5.92 -0.57
C ARG A 165 10.32 -6.41 0.14
N GLY A 166 10.93 -5.55 0.98
CA GLY A 166 12.08 -5.92 1.81
C GLY A 166 11.74 -7.00 2.83
N TRP A 167 10.51 -7.02 3.37
CA TRP A 167 10.03 -8.10 4.22
C TRP A 167 10.00 -9.43 3.47
N ALA A 168 9.29 -9.48 2.34
CA ALA A 168 9.09 -10.70 1.56
C ALA A 168 10.40 -11.34 1.05
N GLY A 169 11.40 -10.53 0.70
CA GLY A 169 12.72 -11.03 0.29
C GLY A 169 13.68 -11.40 1.43
N GLY A 170 13.32 -11.17 2.69
CA GLY A 170 14.24 -11.28 3.83
C GLY A 170 13.72 -12.07 5.05
N ASN A 171 12.44 -12.48 5.06
CA ASN A 171 11.83 -13.18 6.19
C ASN A 171 11.10 -14.43 5.70
N THR A 172 11.19 -15.53 6.45
CA THR A 172 10.43 -16.77 6.18
C THR A 172 8.98 -16.69 6.66
N GLU A 173 8.63 -15.67 7.44
CA GLU A 173 7.28 -15.47 7.97
C GLU A 173 6.40 -14.72 6.97
N ALA A 174 5.24 -15.30 6.67
CA ALA A 174 4.21 -14.66 5.87
C ALA A 174 3.74 -13.36 6.52
N LEU A 175 3.47 -12.34 5.69
CA LEU A 175 2.94 -11.05 6.18
C LEU A 175 1.65 -11.26 7.01
N PRO A 176 1.47 -10.53 8.13
CA PRO A 176 0.24 -10.55 8.92
C PRO A 176 -0.93 -9.99 8.12
N GLU A 177 -2.17 -10.13 8.59
CA GLU A 177 -3.35 -9.73 7.79
C GLU A 177 -3.47 -8.21 7.62
N ASP A 178 -3.05 -7.45 8.64
CA ASP A 178 -3.07 -5.98 8.68
C ASP A 178 -1.75 -5.34 8.23
N TYR A 179 -0.89 -6.07 7.52
CA TYR A 179 0.45 -5.64 7.07
C TYR A 179 0.52 -4.22 6.46
N LEU A 180 -0.51 -3.79 5.71
CA LEU A 180 -0.59 -2.44 5.15
C LEU A 180 -0.69 -1.38 6.25
N LEU A 181 -1.47 -1.65 7.31
CA LEU A 181 -1.61 -0.77 8.47
C LEU A 181 -0.31 -0.76 9.28
N GLN A 182 0.29 -1.93 9.56
CA GLN A 182 1.55 -2.01 10.29
C GLN A 182 2.69 -1.28 9.55
N ALA A 183 2.89 -1.55 8.26
CA ALA A 183 3.92 -0.88 7.45
C ALA A 183 3.65 0.62 7.30
N GLY A 184 2.39 1.04 7.17
CA GLY A 184 1.99 2.45 7.17
C GLY A 184 2.34 3.16 8.48
N ASN A 185 2.04 2.53 9.62
CA ASN A 185 2.34 3.05 10.95
C ASN A 185 3.86 3.08 11.22
N ALA A 186 4.60 2.06 10.82
CA ALA A 186 6.06 1.98 10.96
C ALA A 186 6.77 3.08 10.15
N ILE A 187 6.36 3.31 8.89
CA ILE A 187 6.85 4.43 8.07
C ILE A 187 6.48 5.78 8.71
N GLN A 188 5.25 5.94 9.21
CA GLN A 188 4.83 7.19 9.86
C GLN A 188 5.63 7.48 11.14
N GLY A 189 5.86 6.48 12.00
CA GLY A 189 6.67 6.62 13.22
C GLY A 189 8.12 7.01 12.90
N ALA A 190 8.74 6.36 11.91
CA ALA A 190 10.09 6.71 11.48
C ALA A 190 10.17 8.13 10.89
N LEU A 191 9.12 8.60 10.19
CA LEU A 191 9.04 9.97 9.69
C LEU A 191 8.84 11.02 10.79
N THR A 192 8.21 10.68 11.93
CA THR A 192 8.06 11.62 13.06
C THR A 192 9.35 11.92 13.83
N LEU A 193 10.46 11.26 13.50
CA LEU A 193 11.80 11.55 14.06
C LEU A 193 12.69 12.38 13.10
N ASP A 194 12.07 13.10 12.17
CA ASP A 194 12.65 13.86 11.04
C ASP A 194 13.85 13.18 10.33
N LEU A 195 13.73 11.88 10.07
CA LEU A 195 14.70 11.15 9.25
C LEU A 195 14.61 11.62 7.79
N SER A 196 15.65 12.33 7.33
CA SER A 196 15.69 12.96 6.00
C SER A 196 16.07 12.02 4.86
N ARG A 197 16.67 10.86 5.15
CA ARG A 197 17.08 9.86 4.16
C ARG A 197 16.08 8.71 4.12
N GLN A 198 15.57 8.38 2.93
CA GLN A 198 14.63 7.26 2.74
C GLN A 198 15.19 5.91 3.25
N ARG A 199 16.50 5.64 3.10
CA ARG A 199 17.15 4.43 3.66
C ARG A 199 17.03 4.36 5.18
N ASP A 200 17.19 5.48 5.88
CA ASP A 200 17.16 5.51 7.34
C ASP A 200 15.71 5.37 7.84
N VAL A 201 14.72 5.94 7.12
CA VAL A 201 13.28 5.72 7.36
C VAL A 201 12.90 4.25 7.18
N LEU A 202 13.31 3.62 6.06
CA LEU A 202 13.04 2.21 5.78
C LEU A 202 13.70 1.28 6.80
N LEU A 203 14.92 1.60 7.24
CA LEU A 203 15.64 0.84 8.27
C LEU A 203 14.90 0.84 9.60
N LEU A 204 14.56 2.02 10.13
CA LEU A 204 13.84 2.12 11.41
C LEU A 204 12.43 1.51 11.34
N ALA A 205 11.74 1.64 10.20
CA ALA A 205 10.46 0.99 10.00
C ALA A 205 10.59 -0.55 9.94
N GLY A 206 11.67 -1.08 9.36
CA GLY A 206 12.00 -2.51 9.41
C GLY A 206 12.18 -3.03 10.85
N TYR A 207 13.01 -2.35 11.65
CA TYR A 207 13.13 -2.64 13.08
C TYR A 207 11.79 -2.50 13.83
N THR A 208 10.93 -1.55 13.45
CA THR A 208 9.60 -1.38 14.07
C THR A 208 8.69 -2.58 13.81
N LEU A 209 8.75 -3.21 12.63
CA LEU A 209 8.00 -4.43 12.33
C LEU A 209 8.57 -5.68 13.04
N GLN A 210 9.89 -5.75 13.26
CA GLN A 210 10.57 -6.93 13.85
C GLN A 210 10.65 -6.89 15.39
N VAL A 211 10.76 -5.70 15.99
CA VAL A 211 10.95 -5.54 17.44
C VAL A 211 9.62 -5.28 18.14
N HIS A 212 8.94 -4.18 17.82
CA HIS A 212 7.67 -3.78 18.44
C HIS A 212 7.00 -2.63 17.66
N PRO A 213 5.67 -2.63 17.43
CA PRO A 213 4.99 -1.60 16.62
C PRO A 213 5.16 -0.15 17.11
N ARG A 214 5.44 0.05 18.40
CA ARG A 214 5.70 1.36 19.03
C ARG A 214 7.19 1.74 19.13
N LEU A 215 8.08 1.08 18.39
CA LEU A 215 9.53 1.24 18.56
C LEU A 215 10.02 2.69 18.43
N ALA A 216 9.47 3.46 17.49
CA ALA A 216 9.80 4.87 17.28
C ALA A 216 9.40 5.80 18.46
N GLU A 217 8.58 5.32 19.40
CA GLU A 217 8.22 6.04 20.64
C GLU A 217 9.24 5.80 21.78
N HIS A 218 10.15 4.82 21.65
CA HIS A 218 11.02 4.42 22.77
C HIS A 218 12.15 5.44 22.99
N PRO A 219 12.40 5.90 24.24
CA PRO A 219 13.43 6.92 24.53
C PRO A 219 14.83 6.58 24.00
N SER A 220 15.30 5.33 24.15
CA SER A 220 16.64 4.94 23.68
C SER A 220 16.74 4.96 22.15
N VAL A 221 15.66 4.62 21.44
CA VAL A 221 15.60 4.67 19.97
C VAL A 221 15.57 6.11 19.48
N ILE A 222 14.80 6.98 20.14
CA ILE A 222 14.76 8.42 19.87
C ILE A 222 16.14 9.05 20.11
N GLU A 223 16.83 8.69 21.20
CA GLU A 223 18.19 9.16 21.49
C GLU A 223 19.21 8.71 20.43
N VAL A 224 19.17 7.46 20.00
CA VAL A 224 20.05 6.93 18.93
C VAL A 224 19.80 7.64 17.60
N VAL A 225 18.54 7.87 17.22
CA VAL A 225 18.18 8.64 16.01
C VAL A 225 18.66 10.09 16.11
N GLN A 226 18.44 10.75 17.25
CA GLN A 226 18.95 12.11 17.47
C GLN A 226 20.47 12.17 17.48
N ARG A 227 21.17 11.18 18.04
CA ARG A 227 22.64 11.07 18.05
C ARG A 227 23.16 10.98 16.62
N SER A 228 22.65 10.02 15.84
CA SER A 228 22.97 9.83 14.42
C SER A 228 22.75 11.12 13.61
N ARG A 229 21.61 11.81 13.79
CA ARG A 229 21.32 13.09 13.13
C ARG A 229 22.27 14.23 13.54
N LYS A 230 22.73 14.28 14.79
CA LYS A 230 23.64 15.32 15.31
C LYS A 230 25.11 15.08 14.95
N THR A 231 25.58 13.84 14.92
CA THR A 231 26.98 13.49 14.63
C THR A 231 27.24 13.16 13.16
N GLY A 232 26.19 12.94 12.36
CA GLY A 232 26.30 12.50 10.97
C GLY A 232 26.60 11.00 10.79
N VAL A 233 26.79 10.26 11.89
CA VAL A 233 27.01 8.80 11.87
C VAL A 233 25.81 8.11 11.22
N PRO A 234 25.99 7.17 10.26
CA PRO A 234 24.88 6.45 9.63
C PRO A 234 23.99 5.75 10.66
N LEU A 235 22.66 5.86 10.52
CA LEU A 235 21.72 5.30 11.49
C LEU A 235 21.94 3.80 11.74
N GLN A 236 22.32 3.05 10.70
CA GLN A 236 22.66 1.63 10.81
C GLN A 236 23.79 1.35 11.82
N ALA A 237 24.84 2.17 11.85
CA ALA A 237 25.93 2.01 12.83
C ALA A 237 25.48 2.42 14.24
N ALA A 238 24.67 3.48 14.35
CA ALA A 238 24.16 3.93 15.64
C ALA A 238 23.14 2.96 16.27
N LEU A 239 22.34 2.25 15.46
CA LEU A 239 21.44 1.19 15.94
C LEU A 239 22.21 -0.08 16.34
N GLN A 240 23.41 -0.32 15.79
CA GLN A 240 24.31 -1.39 16.22
C GLN A 240 25.00 -1.12 17.58
N GLU A 241 24.83 0.08 18.16
CA GLU A 241 25.20 0.36 19.55
C GLU A 241 24.18 -0.24 20.56
N ILE A 242 23.02 -0.71 20.09
CA ILE A 242 22.03 -1.43 20.90
C ILE A 242 22.35 -2.92 20.85
N GLU A 243 22.69 -3.50 22.00
CA GLU A 243 23.09 -4.90 22.16
C GLU A 243 22.01 -5.87 21.64
N ASP A 244 22.44 -6.88 20.89
CA ASP A 244 21.57 -7.85 20.22
C ASP A 244 21.85 -9.26 20.79
N PRO A 245 20.86 -9.99 21.35
CA PRO A 245 19.43 -9.66 21.42
C PRO A 245 18.98 -8.91 22.70
N SER A 246 19.83 -8.81 23.73
CA SER A 246 19.47 -8.34 25.07
C SER A 246 18.93 -6.92 25.14
N GLY A 247 19.53 -5.99 24.40
CA GLY A 247 19.09 -4.59 24.32
C GLY A 247 17.75 -4.44 23.61
N TRP A 248 17.56 -5.15 22.50
CA TRP A 248 16.29 -5.16 21.76
C TRP A 248 15.16 -5.85 22.52
N GLU A 249 15.44 -6.96 23.20
CA GLU A 249 14.44 -7.65 24.04
C GLU A 249 14.04 -6.80 25.25
N ARG A 250 14.99 -6.08 25.87
CA ARG A 250 14.67 -5.10 26.92
C ARG A 250 13.72 -4.00 26.39
N ILE A 251 14.00 -3.43 25.22
CA ILE A 251 13.15 -2.41 24.59
C ILE A 251 11.75 -2.97 24.27
N ARG A 252 11.68 -4.18 23.70
CA ARG A 252 10.41 -4.89 23.42
C ARG A 252 9.58 -5.08 24.69
N LYS A 253 10.21 -5.54 25.78
CA LYS A 253 9.57 -5.73 27.09
C LYS A 253 9.07 -4.41 27.67
N GLU A 254 9.92 -3.38 27.73
CA GLU A 254 9.56 -2.06 28.26
C GLU A 254 8.36 -1.45 27.53
N LEU A 255 8.30 -1.56 26.20
CA LEU A 255 7.16 -1.08 25.40
C LEU A 255 5.88 -1.90 25.60
N SER A 256 6.02 -3.20 25.88
CA SER A 256 4.89 -4.12 26.13
C SER A 256 4.27 -3.90 27.51
N GLU A 257 5.10 -3.68 28.54
CA GLU A 257 4.64 -3.37 29.91
C GLU A 257 3.94 -2.00 30.00
N HIS A 258 4.31 -1.05 29.12
CA HIS A 258 3.68 0.27 28.98
C HIS A 258 2.61 0.34 27.88
N ALA A 259 2.03 -0.80 27.48
CA ALA A 259 0.85 -0.83 26.63
C ALA A 259 -0.42 -0.55 27.47
N PRO A 260 -1.35 0.33 27.04
CA PRO A 260 -2.66 0.45 27.68
C PRO A 260 -3.42 -0.87 27.51
N ARG A 261 -4.03 -1.36 28.61
CA ARG A 261 -4.75 -2.65 28.64
C ARG A 261 -6.03 -2.63 27.78
N GLN A 262 -5.89 -2.84 26.47
CA GLN A 262 -7.00 -3.17 25.59
C GLN A 262 -7.41 -4.62 25.85
N GLY A 263 -8.55 -4.84 26.53
CA GLY A 263 -9.02 -6.18 26.90
C GLY A 263 -9.54 -6.35 28.33
N ALA A 264 -10.13 -5.31 28.94
CA ALA A 264 -10.80 -5.43 30.24
C ALA A 264 -12.33 -5.59 30.07
N ALA A 265 -12.76 -6.83 29.81
CA ALA A 265 -14.12 -7.37 29.91
C ALA A 265 -15.32 -6.41 29.70
N ILE A 266 -15.91 -6.44 28.50
CA ILE A 266 -17.37 -6.28 28.38
C ILE A 266 -18.02 -7.61 28.77
N ASP A 267 -18.02 -7.88 30.08
CA ASP A 267 -18.90 -8.87 30.70
C ASP A 267 -19.42 -8.32 32.02
N ARG A 268 -20.57 -7.64 31.93
CA ARG A 268 -21.49 -7.43 33.05
C ARG A 268 -22.93 -7.44 32.56
N ARG A 269 -23.55 -8.62 32.68
CA ARG A 269 -24.96 -8.84 33.04
C ARG A 269 -26.02 -8.08 32.23
N GLU A 270 -26.80 -8.84 31.47
CA GLU A 270 -28.25 -8.81 31.67
C GLU A 270 -28.75 -10.21 32.07
N SER A 271 -29.50 -10.26 33.16
CA SER A 271 -30.13 -11.44 33.76
C SER A 271 -31.09 -10.94 34.82
N ALA A 272 -32.33 -11.46 34.81
CA ALA A 272 -33.56 -10.74 35.18
C ALA A 272 -33.91 -9.63 34.16
N THR A 273 -35.16 -9.50 33.71
CA THR A 273 -36.40 -10.19 34.14
C THR A 273 -37.22 -10.65 32.94
#